data_AF-A0A2J6QE56-F1
#
_entry.id   AF-A0A2J6QE56-F1
#
_cell.length_a   1.000
_cell.length_b   1.000
_cell.length_c   1.000
_cell.angle_alpha   90.00
_cell.angle_beta   90.00
_cell.angle_gamma   90.00
#
_symmetry.space_group_name_H-M   'P 1'
#
loop_
_entity.id
_entity.type
_entity.pdbx_description
1 polymer ?
#
loop_
_entity_poly.entity_id
_entity_poly.type
_entity_poly.pdbx_seq_one_letter_code
_entity_poly.pdbx_strand_id
1 'polypeptide(L)'
;FACPFRKHNPQVYSIYDYRVCALNHWGTIARVKEHLYRGHQIPLYCKRCWIHFRTQEKLDLHLTVAAADICELKPGIALEGITGEQERCLRSRKKSSPDQSDEDRWRDMYNLLFPNENIPSPYFESPQDDRSMSLESSDIANYEKYVRRELPRLVRVNIEETVRRETQPLEEPLIGALVSVIQDCHDKVFRSYCENRGFERHMSVL
;
A
#
# COMPACT_ATOMS: atom_id res chain seq x y z
N PHE A 1 7.80 -1.72 -20.41
CA PHE A 1 7.23 -2.91 -19.75
C PHE A 1 7.23 -2.75 -18.24
N ALA A 2 6.19 -3.25 -17.58
CA ALA A 2 6.02 -3.27 -16.13
C ALA A 2 6.60 -4.55 -15.50
N CYS A 3 6.76 -4.53 -14.17
CA CYS A 3 7.09 -5.71 -13.38
C CYS A 3 5.86 -6.62 -13.28
N PRO A 4 5.94 -7.91 -13.69
CA PRO A 4 4.83 -8.85 -13.58
C PRO A 4 4.27 -9.00 -12.17
N PHE A 5 5.15 -9.10 -11.16
CA PHE A 5 4.77 -9.24 -9.75
C PHE A 5 4.02 -8.01 -9.22
N ARG A 6 4.45 -6.79 -9.58
CA ARG A 6 3.71 -5.56 -9.26
C ARG A 6 2.34 -5.53 -9.92
N LYS A 7 2.22 -5.99 -11.17
CA LYS A 7 0.95 -6.05 -11.90
C LYS A 7 0.01 -7.11 -11.32
N HIS A 8 0.53 -8.23 -10.84
CA HIS A 8 -0.24 -9.29 -10.21
C HIS A 8 -0.74 -8.89 -8.82
N ASN A 9 0.14 -8.34 -7.97
CA ASN A 9 -0.21 -7.94 -6.61
C ASN A 9 0.41 -6.59 -6.21
N PRO A 10 -0.28 -5.46 -6.51
CA PRO A 10 0.17 -4.13 -6.13
C PRO A 10 0.22 -3.90 -4.61
N GLN A 11 -0.48 -4.70 -3.80
CA GLN A 11 -0.46 -4.50 -2.34
C GLN A 11 0.82 -5.09 -1.73
N VAL A 12 1.23 -6.28 -2.17
CA VAL A 12 2.49 -6.92 -1.73
C VAL A 12 3.70 -6.17 -2.29
N TYR A 13 3.71 -5.90 -3.59
CA TYR A 13 4.82 -5.23 -4.24
C TYR A 13 4.65 -3.71 -4.21
N SER A 14 4.50 -3.16 -2.99
CA SER A 14 4.19 -1.76 -2.71
C SER A 14 5.29 -0.78 -3.17
N ILE A 15 4.95 0.51 -3.30
CA ILE A 15 5.94 1.58 -3.53
C ILE A 15 6.92 1.77 -2.36
N TYR A 16 6.64 1.18 -1.20
CA TYR A 16 7.46 1.36 0.00
C TYR A 16 8.51 0.26 0.10
N ASP A 17 8.08 -0.99 -0.03
CA ASP A 17 8.94 -2.17 0.18
C ASP A 17 9.60 -2.62 -1.13
N TYR A 18 8.95 -2.37 -2.28
CA TYR A 18 9.39 -2.84 -3.60
C TYR A 18 9.46 -1.70 -4.62
N ARG A 19 10.12 -0.60 -4.24
CA ARG A 19 10.33 0.60 -5.09
C ARG A 19 10.79 0.27 -6.51
N VAL A 20 11.70 -0.69 -6.66
CA VAL A 20 12.21 -1.07 -7.98
C VAL A 20 11.09 -1.62 -8.86
N CYS A 21 10.23 -2.47 -8.31
CA CYS A 21 9.08 -3.07 -8.98
C CYS A 21 7.99 -2.03 -9.29
N ALA A 22 7.78 -1.10 -8.36
CA ALA A 22 6.64 -0.18 -8.39
C ALA A 22 6.88 1.12 -9.16
N LEU A 23 8.13 1.58 -9.27
CA LEU A 23 8.46 2.90 -9.85
C LEU A 23 9.26 2.82 -11.14
N ASN A 24 9.79 1.65 -11.52
CA ASN A 24 10.56 1.52 -12.76
C ASN A 24 9.75 0.90 -13.89
N HIS A 25 10.17 1.26 -15.10
CA HIS A 25 9.77 0.59 -16.32
C HIS A 25 11.01 0.08 -17.05
N TRP A 26 10.85 -1.02 -17.77
CA TRP A 26 11.92 -1.63 -18.55
C TRP A 26 11.64 -1.50 -20.04
N GLY A 27 12.60 -0.98 -20.80
CA GLY A 27 12.45 -0.77 -22.25
C GLY A 27 12.49 -2.06 -23.08
N THR A 28 12.97 -3.18 -22.53
CA THR A 28 13.05 -4.46 -23.24
C THR A 28 12.72 -5.63 -22.32
N ILE A 29 12.26 -6.75 -22.90
CA ILE A 29 11.98 -7.99 -22.15
C ILE A 29 13.23 -8.55 -21.46
N ALA A 30 14.40 -8.39 -22.07
CA ALA A 30 15.66 -8.81 -21.44
C ALA A 30 15.90 -8.10 -20.11
N ARG A 31 15.61 -6.79 -20.03
CA ARG A 31 15.74 -6.03 -18.78
C ARG A 31 14.66 -6.39 -17.75
N VAL A 32 13.45 -6.74 -18.18
CA VAL A 32 12.42 -7.29 -17.26
C VAL A 32 12.92 -8.59 -16.65
N LYS A 33 13.45 -9.52 -17.47
CA LYS A 33 14.01 -10.80 -17.00
C LYS A 33 15.17 -10.59 -16.01
N GLU A 34 16.09 -9.69 -16.31
CA GLU A 34 17.18 -9.33 -15.38
C GLU A 34 16.64 -8.84 -14.02
N HIS A 35 15.64 -7.95 -14.04
CA HIS A 35 14.98 -7.49 -12.82
C HIS A 35 14.34 -8.65 -12.05
N LEU A 36 13.62 -9.54 -12.74
CA LEU A 36 12.99 -10.72 -12.17
C LEU A 36 14.01 -11.63 -11.47
N TYR A 37 15.15 -11.90 -12.11
CA TYR A 37 16.20 -12.75 -11.53
C TYR A 37 16.86 -12.13 -10.29
N ARG A 38 16.93 -10.80 -10.19
CA ARG A 38 17.53 -10.14 -9.04
C ARG A 38 16.56 -9.91 -7.88
N GLY A 39 15.30 -9.64 -8.19
CA GLY A 39 14.33 -9.13 -7.22
C GLY A 39 13.25 -10.13 -6.79
N HIS A 40 13.04 -11.21 -7.55
CA HIS A 40 11.88 -12.10 -7.36
C HIS A 40 12.23 -13.58 -7.28
N GLN A 41 13.51 -13.95 -7.19
CA GLN A 41 13.88 -15.35 -6.95
C GLN A 41 13.43 -15.79 -5.55
N ILE A 42 12.82 -16.97 -5.45
CA ILE A 42 12.54 -17.58 -4.15
C ILE A 42 13.88 -17.87 -3.47
N PRO A 43 14.12 -17.36 -2.25
CA PRO A 43 15.34 -17.65 -1.51
C PRO A 43 15.41 -19.15 -1.21
N LEU A 44 16.61 -19.70 -1.06
CA LEU A 44 16.75 -21.10 -0.66
C LEU A 44 16.13 -21.29 0.72
N TYR A 45 15.29 -22.29 0.91
CA TYR A 45 14.56 -22.47 2.16
C TYR A 45 14.30 -23.93 2.50
N CYS A 46 14.17 -24.21 3.79
CA CYS A 46 13.79 -25.53 4.26
C CYS A 46 12.27 -25.70 4.22
N LYS A 47 11.78 -26.75 3.57
CA LYS A 47 10.32 -27.05 3.50
C LYS A 47 9.72 -27.54 4.82
N ARG A 48 10.54 -27.80 5.85
CA ARG A 48 10.08 -28.21 7.19
C ARG A 48 9.88 -27.01 8.08
N CYS A 49 10.92 -26.20 8.27
CA CYS A 49 10.88 -25.08 9.21
C CYS A 49 10.72 -23.70 8.55
N TRP A 50 10.73 -23.62 7.22
CA TRP A 50 10.59 -22.39 6.41
C TRP A 50 11.70 -21.35 6.61
N ILE A 51 12.83 -21.75 7.21
CA ILE A 51 14.01 -20.88 7.36
C ILE A 51 14.71 -20.72 6.02
N HIS A 52 15.14 -19.49 5.73
CA HIS A 52 15.89 -19.13 4.53
C HIS A 52 17.40 -19.32 4.70
N PHE A 53 18.07 -19.69 3.63
CA PHE A 53 19.51 -19.95 3.54
C PHE A 53 20.10 -19.14 2.39
N ARG A 54 21.36 -18.71 2.56
CA ARG A 54 22.09 -17.95 1.54
C ARG A 54 22.72 -18.83 0.47
N THR A 55 22.99 -20.09 0.78
CA THR A 55 23.69 -21.04 -0.10
C THR A 55 23.06 -22.42 0.00
N GLN A 56 23.17 -23.20 -1.08
CA GLN A 56 22.65 -24.57 -1.14
C GLN A 56 23.34 -25.46 -0.10
N GLU A 57 24.65 -25.32 0.05
CA GLU A 57 25.45 -26.04 1.06
C GLU A 57 24.92 -25.87 2.49
N LYS A 58 24.45 -24.66 2.86
CA LYS A 58 23.90 -24.41 4.20
C LYS A 58 22.53 -25.05 4.37
N LEU A 59 21.71 -25.05 3.32
CA LEU A 59 20.44 -25.77 3.32
C LEU A 59 20.68 -27.28 3.41
N ASP A 60 21.63 -27.81 2.66
CA ASP A 60 21.98 -29.23 2.67
C ASP A 60 22.48 -29.65 4.05
N LEU A 61 23.43 -28.89 4.64
CA LEU A 61 23.91 -29.13 6.00
C LEU A 61 22.77 -29.15 7.02
N HIS A 62 21.80 -28.24 6.88
CA HIS A 62 20.62 -28.19 7.73
C HIS A 62 19.69 -29.40 7.58
N LEU A 63 19.65 -30.04 6.40
CA LEU A 63 18.83 -31.21 6.12
C LEU A 63 19.53 -32.54 6.44
N THR A 64 20.86 -32.57 6.44
CA THR A 64 21.66 -33.79 6.64
C THR A 64 21.99 -34.12 8.09
N VAL A 65 21.50 -33.33 9.06
CA VAL A 65 21.67 -33.62 10.50
C VAL A 65 20.92 -34.88 10.92
N ALA A 66 21.29 -35.46 12.06
CA ALA A 66 20.62 -36.65 12.60
C ALA A 66 19.14 -36.36 12.87
N ALA A 67 18.30 -37.41 12.84
CA ALA A 67 16.85 -37.27 13.04
C ALA A 67 16.46 -36.67 14.40
N ALA A 68 17.35 -36.73 15.40
CA ALA A 68 17.15 -36.08 16.69
C ALA A 68 17.32 -34.54 16.64
N ASP A 69 18.14 -34.05 15.71
CA ASP A 69 18.53 -32.63 15.59
C ASP A 69 17.88 -31.93 14.39
N ILE A 70 17.14 -32.68 13.59
CA ILE A 70 16.51 -32.16 12.38
C ILE A 70 15.36 -31.22 12.74
N CYS A 71 15.26 -30.09 12.04
CA CYS A 71 14.35 -28.99 12.38
C CYS A 71 12.87 -29.40 12.51
N GLU A 72 12.07 -28.66 13.28
CA GLU A 72 10.65 -28.98 13.42
C GLU A 72 9.85 -28.65 12.15
N LEU A 73 8.87 -29.50 11.84
CA LEU A 73 7.89 -29.21 10.79
C LEU A 73 6.92 -28.14 11.31
N LYS A 74 6.93 -26.98 10.67
CA LYS A 74 6.03 -25.86 10.97
C LYS A 74 5.02 -25.69 9.83
N PRO A 75 3.76 -25.32 10.15
CA PRO A 75 2.85 -24.84 9.13
C PRO A 75 3.45 -23.57 8.54
N GLY A 76 3.61 -23.52 7.22
CA GLY A 76 4.14 -22.37 6.53
C GLY A 76 3.40 -22.11 5.24
N ILE A 77 3.52 -20.88 4.79
CA ILE A 77 2.90 -20.38 3.57
C ILE A 77 3.93 -20.52 2.47
N ALA A 78 3.51 -21.01 1.30
CA ALA A 78 4.37 -21.06 0.13
C ALA A 78 4.96 -19.67 -0.13
N LEU A 79 6.28 -19.61 -0.29
CA LEU A 79 6.96 -18.35 -0.59
C LEU A 79 6.57 -17.88 -1.99
N GLU A 80 6.20 -16.61 -2.08
CA GLU A 80 5.88 -15.97 -3.35
C GLU A 80 7.19 -15.61 -4.08
N GLY A 81 7.30 -15.99 -5.35
CA GLY A 81 8.47 -15.71 -6.16
C GLY A 81 8.65 -16.70 -7.32
N ILE A 82 9.79 -16.59 -7.99
CA ILE A 82 10.18 -17.42 -9.13
C ILE A 82 10.82 -18.71 -8.62
N THR A 83 10.21 -19.85 -8.97
CA THR A 83 10.78 -21.17 -8.72
C THR A 83 11.95 -21.45 -9.67
N GLY A 84 12.84 -22.39 -9.31
CA GLY A 84 13.95 -22.78 -10.20
C GLY A 84 13.49 -23.35 -11.55
N GLU A 85 12.29 -23.95 -11.61
CA GLU A 85 11.69 -24.41 -12.87
C GLU A 85 11.20 -23.22 -13.71
N GLN A 86 10.48 -22.28 -13.12
CA GLN A 86 10.06 -21.05 -13.80
C GLN A 86 11.27 -20.27 -14.30
N GLU A 87 12.34 -20.14 -13.50
CA GLU A 87 13.57 -19.49 -13.93
C GLU A 87 14.17 -20.16 -15.17
N ARG A 88 14.25 -21.50 -15.18
CA ARG A 88 14.77 -22.25 -16.32
C ARG A 88 13.95 -21.99 -17.58
N CYS A 89 12.63 -21.98 -17.45
CA CYS A 89 11.72 -21.66 -18.55
C CYS A 89 11.88 -20.20 -19.02
N LEU A 90 12.03 -19.24 -18.10
CA LEU A 90 12.27 -17.83 -18.44
C LEU A 90 13.59 -17.61 -19.17
N ARG A 91 14.63 -18.42 -18.88
CA ARG A 91 15.93 -18.34 -19.56
C ARG A 91 15.89 -18.88 -21.00
N SER A 92 14.88 -19.67 -21.35
CA SER A 92 14.67 -20.13 -22.71
C SER A 92 14.49 -18.94 -23.67
N ARG A 93 15.16 -19.01 -24.82
CA ARG A 93 15.01 -18.04 -25.93
C ARG A 93 14.01 -18.51 -26.98
N LYS A 94 13.33 -19.63 -26.75
CA LYS A 94 12.36 -20.18 -27.69
C LYS A 94 11.21 -19.19 -27.86
N LYS A 95 10.97 -18.77 -29.10
CA LYS A 95 9.80 -17.98 -29.45
C LYS A 95 8.60 -18.89 -29.66
N SER A 96 7.42 -18.41 -29.29
CA SER A 96 6.15 -19.10 -29.54
C SER A 96 5.76 -19.02 -31.02
N SER A 97 6.16 -17.95 -31.71
CA SER A 97 6.00 -17.76 -33.16
C SER A 97 7.16 -16.92 -33.74
N PRO A 98 7.42 -16.98 -35.07
CA PRO A 98 8.46 -16.17 -35.71
C PRO A 98 8.28 -14.66 -35.49
N ASP A 99 7.03 -14.19 -35.54
CA ASP A 99 6.62 -12.78 -35.48
C ASP A 99 6.21 -12.33 -34.07
N GLN A 100 6.59 -13.09 -33.03
CA GLN A 100 6.23 -12.79 -31.65
C GLN A 100 6.75 -11.41 -31.22
N SER A 101 5.82 -10.53 -30.86
CA SER A 101 6.09 -9.19 -30.34
C SER A 101 6.69 -9.22 -28.93
N ASP A 102 7.24 -8.10 -28.46
CA ASP A 102 7.73 -8.02 -27.09
C ASP A 102 6.57 -8.03 -26.08
N GLU A 103 5.41 -7.48 -26.45
CA GLU A 103 4.17 -7.57 -25.69
C GLU A 103 3.74 -9.03 -25.50
N ASP A 104 3.75 -9.84 -26.56
CA ASP A 104 3.43 -11.26 -26.49
C ASP A 104 4.42 -12.01 -25.59
N ARG A 105 5.72 -11.70 -25.70
CA ARG A 105 6.74 -12.27 -24.80
C ARG A 105 6.52 -11.89 -23.34
N TRP A 106 6.05 -10.67 -23.09
CA TRP A 106 5.70 -10.24 -21.74
C TRP A 106 4.49 -11.03 -21.22
N ARG A 107 3.46 -11.22 -22.04
CA ARG A 107 2.26 -12.01 -21.70
C ARG A 107 2.59 -13.48 -21.45
N ASP A 108 3.43 -14.09 -22.28
CA ASP A 108 3.92 -15.46 -22.09
C ASP A 108 4.67 -15.61 -20.77
N MET A 109 5.53 -14.64 -20.44
CA MET A 109 6.22 -14.58 -19.16
C MET A 109 5.25 -14.43 -17.99
N TYR A 110 4.23 -13.58 -18.11
CA TYR A 110 3.21 -13.41 -17.07
C TYR A 110 2.45 -14.71 -16.81
N ASN A 111 2.00 -15.40 -17.87
CA ASN A 111 1.31 -16.70 -17.76
C ASN A 111 2.18 -17.79 -17.13
N LEU A 112 3.48 -17.79 -17.41
CA LEU A 112 4.42 -18.73 -16.79
C LEU A 112 4.59 -18.46 -15.28
N LEU A 113 4.56 -17.19 -14.88
CA LEU A 113 4.70 -16.77 -13.49
C LEU A 113 3.41 -16.99 -12.69
N PHE A 114 2.26 -16.68 -13.30
CA PHE A 114 0.93 -16.68 -12.69
C PHE A 114 -0.05 -17.45 -13.59
N PRO A 115 0.00 -18.80 -13.57
CA PRO A 115 -0.88 -19.60 -14.41
C PRO A 115 -2.34 -19.43 -13.98
N ASN A 116 -3.25 -19.41 -14.96
CA ASN A 116 -4.71 -19.24 -14.79
C ASN A 116 -5.17 -17.86 -14.30
N GLU A 117 -4.28 -16.86 -14.29
CA GLU A 117 -4.64 -15.49 -13.95
C GLU A 117 -4.99 -14.66 -15.19
N ASN A 118 -5.79 -13.62 -14.99
CA ASN A 118 -6.06 -12.65 -16.05
C ASN A 118 -4.79 -11.87 -16.37
N ILE A 119 -4.43 -11.82 -17.66
CA ILE A 119 -3.20 -11.15 -18.11
C ILE A 119 -3.45 -9.63 -18.18
N PRO A 120 -2.74 -8.83 -17.38
CA PRO A 120 -2.92 -7.38 -17.36
C PRO A 120 -2.15 -6.72 -18.49
N SER A 121 -2.28 -5.39 -18.59
CA SER A 121 -1.47 -4.57 -19.50
C SER A 121 0.03 -4.76 -19.23
N PRO A 122 0.86 -5.01 -20.26
CA PRO A 122 2.30 -5.17 -20.11
C PRO A 122 3.03 -3.84 -19.84
N TYR A 123 2.32 -2.72 -19.99
CA TYR A 123 2.90 -1.39 -19.90
C TYR A 123 2.91 -0.88 -18.46
N PHE A 124 3.93 -0.09 -18.15
CA PHE A 124 4.05 0.57 -16.86
C PHE A 124 3.03 1.69 -16.78
N GLU A 125 2.30 1.72 -15.67
CA GLU A 125 1.44 2.83 -15.28
C GLU A 125 2.08 3.41 -14.03
N SER A 126 2.30 4.73 -14.01
CA SER A 126 2.76 5.38 -12.79
C SER A 126 1.75 5.08 -11.69
N PRO A 127 2.20 4.61 -10.51
CA PRO A 127 1.31 4.59 -9.36
C PRO A 127 0.71 5.99 -9.25
N GLN A 128 -0.60 6.10 -9.40
CA GLN A 128 -1.27 7.31 -8.95
C GLN A 128 -0.98 7.39 -7.46
N ASP A 129 -0.53 8.53 -6.96
CA ASP A 129 -0.31 8.74 -5.53
C ASP A 129 -1.67 8.62 -4.82
N ASP A 130 -2.07 7.38 -4.54
CA ASP A 130 -3.24 7.00 -3.75
C ASP A 130 -3.09 7.49 -2.28
N ARG A 131 -1.97 8.17 -1.97
CA ARG A 131 -1.77 8.92 -0.74
C ARG A 131 -2.57 10.20 -0.67
N SER A 132 -2.92 10.86 -1.78
CA SER A 132 -3.84 12.00 -1.68
C SER A 132 -5.19 11.50 -1.17
N MET A 133 -5.69 10.38 -1.67
CA MET A 133 -7.01 9.87 -1.25
C MET A 133 -7.00 9.13 0.11
N SER A 134 -5.93 8.39 0.45
CA SER A 134 -5.88 7.57 1.68
C SER A 134 -5.45 8.33 2.95
N LEU A 135 -4.50 9.28 2.85
CA LEU A 135 -4.20 10.17 3.99
C LEU A 135 -5.33 11.18 4.21
N GLU A 136 -5.86 11.79 3.15
CA GLU A 136 -7.00 12.71 3.29
C GLU A 136 -8.23 11.97 3.83
N SER A 137 -8.51 10.74 3.38
CA SER A 137 -9.62 9.94 3.93
C SER A 137 -9.42 9.63 5.42
N SER A 138 -8.19 9.26 5.83
CA SER A 138 -7.89 9.02 7.25
C SER A 138 -7.98 10.30 8.08
N ASP A 139 -7.49 11.43 7.57
CA ASP A 139 -7.52 12.72 8.27
C ASP A 139 -8.93 13.32 8.32
N ILE A 140 -9.73 13.15 7.28
CA ILE A 140 -11.15 13.52 7.26
C ILE A 140 -11.93 12.68 8.28
N ALA A 141 -11.71 11.36 8.34
CA ALA A 141 -12.38 10.50 9.32
C ALA A 141 -11.96 10.81 10.77
N ASN A 142 -10.68 11.14 10.99
CA ASN A 142 -10.17 11.56 12.28
C ASN A 142 -10.71 12.94 12.71
N TYR A 143 -10.77 13.88 11.77
CA TYR A 143 -11.37 15.21 11.98
C TYR A 143 -12.86 15.09 12.28
N GLU A 144 -13.61 14.30 11.51
CA GLU A 144 -15.03 14.05 11.72
C GLU A 144 -15.30 13.48 13.13
N LYS A 145 -14.51 12.49 13.56
CA LYS A 145 -14.60 11.92 14.90
C LYS A 145 -14.28 12.95 15.98
N TYR A 146 -13.31 13.84 15.75
CA TYR A 146 -12.94 14.90 16.67
C TYR A 146 -14.04 15.97 16.78
N VAL A 147 -14.60 16.43 15.66
CA VAL A 147 -15.73 17.38 15.60
C VAL A 147 -16.95 16.82 16.33
N ARG A 148 -17.32 15.56 16.06
CA ARG A 148 -18.45 14.90 16.74
C ARG A 148 -18.28 14.89 18.27
N ARG A 149 -17.05 14.88 18.77
CA ARG A 149 -16.75 14.86 20.22
C ARG A 149 -16.68 16.25 20.83
N GLU A 150 -15.98 17.19 20.20
CA GLU A 150 -15.66 18.50 20.80
C GLU A 150 -16.71 19.58 20.49
N LEU A 151 -17.30 19.57 19.28
CA LEU A 151 -18.22 20.62 18.84
C LEU A 151 -19.45 20.75 19.76
N PRO A 152 -20.15 19.66 20.18
CA PRO A 152 -21.31 19.79 21.05
C PRO A 152 -20.98 20.43 22.41
N ARG A 153 -19.76 20.21 22.92
CA ARG A 153 -19.32 20.75 24.21
C ARG A 153 -19.08 22.25 24.11
N LEU A 154 -18.39 22.68 23.06
CA LEU A 154 -18.12 24.10 22.82
C LEU A 154 -19.41 24.87 22.49
N VAL A 155 -20.29 24.30 21.67
CA VAL A 155 -21.59 24.90 21.34
C VAL A 155 -22.41 25.12 22.61
N ARG A 156 -22.51 24.13 23.50
CA ARG A 156 -23.22 24.28 24.78
C ARG A 156 -22.66 25.45 25.62
N VAL A 157 -21.35 25.51 25.83
CA VAL A 157 -20.72 26.56 26.65
C VAL A 157 -20.97 27.95 26.08
N ASN A 158 -20.79 28.12 24.77
CA ASN A 158 -20.96 29.42 24.12
C ASN A 158 -22.45 29.82 24.02
N ILE A 159 -23.39 28.87 23.87
CA ILE A 159 -24.84 29.14 23.96
C ILE A 159 -25.20 29.60 25.37
N GLU A 160 -24.76 28.89 26.41
CA GLU A 160 -25.05 29.25 27.80
C GLU A 160 -24.49 30.64 28.16
N GLU A 161 -23.33 31.00 27.62
CA GLU A 161 -22.77 32.35 27.75
C GLU A 161 -23.58 33.41 26.99
N THR A 162 -24.02 33.11 25.78
CA THR A 162 -24.81 34.02 24.94
C THR A 162 -26.21 34.25 25.53
N VAL A 163 -26.87 33.19 25.99
CA VAL A 163 -28.17 33.25 26.68
C VAL A 163 -28.06 34.01 28.01
N ARG A 164 -26.95 33.89 28.75
CA ARG A 164 -26.72 34.72 29.95
C ARG A 164 -26.58 36.21 29.63
N ARG A 165 -26.14 36.55 28.42
CA ARG A 165 -25.90 37.93 27.99
C ARG A 165 -27.14 38.59 27.36
N GLU A 166 -28.07 37.83 26.81
CA GLU A 166 -29.28 38.35 26.16
C GLU A 166 -30.53 38.23 27.05
N THR A 167 -31.12 39.37 27.44
CA THR A 167 -32.25 39.48 28.38
C THR A 167 -33.63 39.72 27.71
N GLN A 168 -33.86 39.29 26.46
CA GLN A 168 -35.08 39.63 25.67
C GLN A 168 -35.63 38.41 24.89
N PRO A 169 -36.92 38.40 24.44
CA PRO A 169 -37.59 37.17 23.98
C PRO A 169 -36.92 36.57 22.73
N LEU A 170 -36.69 35.26 22.80
CA LEU A 170 -35.49 34.57 22.28
C LEU A 170 -35.75 33.74 21.01
N GLU A 171 -36.63 34.10 20.09
CA GLU A 171 -36.96 33.16 18.99
C GLU A 171 -36.10 33.38 17.72
N GLU A 172 -36.12 34.56 17.11
CA GLU A 172 -35.30 34.85 15.91
C GLU A 172 -33.84 35.20 16.21
N PRO A 173 -33.51 36.06 17.20
CA PRO A 173 -32.12 36.38 17.54
C PRO A 173 -31.35 35.16 18.03
N LEU A 174 -32.04 34.23 18.72
CA LEU A 174 -31.42 33.02 19.24
C LEU A 174 -31.03 32.06 18.13
N ILE A 175 -31.82 31.93 17.06
CA ILE A 175 -31.43 31.11 15.90
C ILE A 175 -30.20 31.69 15.21
N GLY A 176 -30.14 33.02 15.03
CA GLY A 176 -28.96 33.70 14.50
C GLY A 176 -27.72 33.51 15.39
N ALA A 177 -27.90 33.67 16.70
CA ALA A 177 -26.86 33.46 17.70
C ALA A 177 -26.38 32.01 17.74
N LEU A 178 -27.29 31.03 17.63
CA LEU A 178 -26.98 29.60 17.57
C LEU A 178 -26.10 29.27 16.37
N VAL A 179 -26.45 29.79 15.18
CA VAL A 179 -25.67 29.58 13.96
C VAL A 179 -24.27 30.18 14.09
N SER A 180 -24.17 31.43 14.59
CA SER A 180 -22.89 32.09 14.83
C SER A 180 -22.02 31.32 15.82
N VAL A 181 -22.61 30.85 16.92
CA VAL A 181 -21.91 30.05 17.93
C VAL A 181 -21.40 28.74 17.36
N ILE A 182 -22.19 28.05 16.53
CA ILE A 182 -21.78 26.80 15.89
C ILE A 182 -20.59 27.04 14.94
N GLN A 183 -20.63 28.12 14.15
CA GLN A 183 -19.53 28.50 13.26
C GLN A 183 -18.25 28.79 14.05
N ASP A 184 -18.33 29.62 15.09
CA ASP A 184 -17.19 29.95 15.95
C ASP A 184 -16.61 28.72 16.64
N CYS A 185 -17.48 27.80 17.08
CA CYS A 185 -17.06 26.55 17.71
C CYS A 185 -16.40 25.61 16.71
N HIS A 186 -16.93 25.50 15.49
CA HIS A 186 -16.30 24.73 14.41
C HIS A 186 -14.88 25.25 14.11
N ASP A 187 -14.70 26.57 14.00
CA ASP A 187 -13.39 27.17 13.75
C ASP A 187 -12.41 27.00 14.92
N LYS A 188 -12.90 26.99 16.16
CA LYS A 188 -12.08 26.68 17.35
C LYS A 188 -11.65 25.21 17.38
N VAL A 189 -12.56 24.28 17.07
CA VAL A 189 -12.26 22.83 16.97
C VAL A 189 -11.24 22.56 15.88
N PHE A 190 -11.42 23.17 14.71
CA PHE A 190 -10.50 23.02 13.58
C PHE A 190 -9.09 23.51 13.94
N ARG A 191 -8.97 24.72 14.51
CA ARG A 191 -7.67 25.26 14.95
C ARG A 191 -6.97 24.36 15.98
N SER A 192 -7.69 23.92 17.01
CA SER A 192 -7.18 23.01 18.04
C SER A 192 -6.73 21.67 17.45
N TYR A 193 -7.45 21.15 16.45
CA TYR A 193 -7.07 19.91 15.77
C TYR A 193 -5.77 20.08 14.96
N CYS A 194 -5.62 21.19 14.23
CA CYS A 194 -4.40 21.50 13.47
C CYS A 194 -3.17 21.67 14.38
N GLU A 195 -3.32 22.39 15.50
CA GLU A 195 -2.25 22.64 16.47
C GLU A 195 -1.76 21.35 17.14
N ASN A 196 -2.67 20.43 17.49
CA ASN A 196 -2.32 19.16 18.14
C ASN A 196 -1.62 18.15 17.22
N ARG A 197 -1.67 18.33 15.88
CA ARG A 197 -1.02 17.43 14.91
C ARG A 197 0.26 17.98 14.29
N GLY A 198 0.69 19.19 14.63
CA GLY A 198 1.94 19.77 14.11
C GLY A 198 1.90 20.06 12.61
N PHE A 199 0.73 20.38 12.04
CA PHE A 199 0.66 20.92 10.68
C PHE A 199 1.19 22.36 10.70
N GLU A 200 2.44 22.56 10.29
CA GLU A 200 2.91 23.88 9.86
C GLU A 200 2.00 24.33 8.70
N ARG A 201 1.37 25.49 8.89
CA ARG A 201 0.48 26.12 7.91
C ARG A 201 1.21 26.33 6.59
N HIS A 202 0.88 25.51 5.59
CA HIS A 202 1.05 25.88 4.20
C HIS A 202 -0.27 25.74 3.45
N MET A 203 -1.25 26.55 3.87
CA MET A 203 -2.40 26.91 3.03
C MET A 203 -2.62 28.42 3.16
N SER A 204 -1.75 29.18 2.50
CA SER A 204 -2.04 30.55 2.11
C SER A 204 -3.06 30.52 0.95
N VAL A 205 -4.31 30.81 1.32
CA VAL A 205 -5.27 31.70 0.64
C VAL A 205 -5.35 31.65 -0.90
N LEU A 206 -6.56 31.25 -1.36
CA LEU A 206 -7.20 31.45 -2.68
C LEU A 206 -6.59 30.74 -3.88
#